data_AF-A0AAE1UD74-F1
#
_entry.id   AF-A0AAE1UD74-F1
#
_cell.length_a   1.000
_cell.length_b   1.000
_cell.length_c   1.000
_cell.angle_alpha   90.00
_cell.angle_beta   90.00
_cell.angle_gamma   90.00
#
_symmetry.space_group_name_H-M   'P 1'
#
loop_
_entity.id
_entity.type
_entity.pdbx_description
1 polymer ?
#
loop_
_entity_poly.entity_id
_entity_poly.type
_entity_poly.pdbx_seq_one_letter_code
_entity_poly.pdbx_strand_id
1 'polypeptide(L)'
;MRLPNGDEVTAPTPVWGLDIQCEKGTNLSYGPWADRQREQLFLFFFPQDYQTMKVFIFIASVPGEIRQVQQFDVRLNILAEATVDILFSKLIMRDGKQENQTNAVHMNVQRGSYFEMTLPWTVSDDGYVTKINGQFLHVDASSSLNYRNLLEAETLDYRVNVHYPRVWNHHQTWDLEFNGCKATYHFLYAHKEFFQDMIEDWSSRVPPDLLHFVPYSWNFIIRMQEFELITLANGYNWVDCEHQANAHIAFCGELFDLRFTLPFNDFLPETVLLKFIIVGENVDLSLFLPPTNTSSNIITALSRNARLIEKEDRPKHSFSSEKWRKFCKLSSGWVDCWHVPELQLSISYTYHPVPPVGPSPQANVSTPEKEELLLSPIRAPHRKKSPMEIIKNLTPEQFDPTSVTADCINVDLRITKPSEIKLYGSVLRMFINLK
;
A
#
# COMPACT_ATOMS: atom_id res chain seq x y z
N MET A 1 43.57 0.83 3.63
CA MET A 1 44.62 0.49 4.62
C MET A 1 44.59 -1.01 4.82
N ARG A 2 45.72 -1.70 4.65
CA ARG A 2 45.78 -3.15 4.79
C ARG A 2 46.04 -3.48 6.27
N LEU A 3 45.11 -4.18 6.91
CA LEU A 3 45.25 -4.63 8.29
C LEU A 3 46.30 -5.75 8.38
N PRO A 4 46.89 -6.00 9.57
CA PRO A 4 47.91 -7.04 9.77
C PRO A 4 47.44 -8.47 9.44
N ASN A 5 46.13 -8.69 9.36
CA ASN A 5 45.51 -9.97 8.97
C ASN A 5 45.31 -10.12 7.45
N GLY A 6 45.74 -9.15 6.64
CA GLY A 6 45.62 -9.16 5.18
C GLY A 6 44.36 -8.48 4.63
N ASP A 7 43.43 -8.07 5.49
CA ASP A 7 42.19 -7.41 5.06
C ASP A 7 42.46 -5.98 4.58
N GLU A 8 42.01 -5.66 3.37
CA GLU A 8 42.04 -4.29 2.85
C GLU A 8 40.81 -3.52 3.35
N VAL A 9 41.01 -2.66 4.34
CA VAL A 9 40.00 -1.67 4.74
C VAL A 9 40.06 -0.52 3.76
N THR A 10 39.21 -0.54 2.74
CA THR A 10 38.91 0.66 1.94
C THR A 10 38.21 1.67 2.84
N ALA A 11 38.71 2.90 2.88
CA ALA A 11 38.03 3.97 3.59
C ALA A 11 36.62 4.13 3.00
N PRO A 12 35.58 4.35 3.82
CA PRO A 12 34.23 4.59 3.32
C PRO A 12 34.24 5.81 2.39
N THR A 13 33.42 5.77 1.35
CA THR A 13 33.31 6.87 0.40
C THR A 13 32.76 8.12 1.12
N PRO A 14 33.09 9.33 0.66
CA PRO A 14 32.59 10.55 1.28
C PRO A 14 31.06 10.64 1.14
N VAL A 15 30.38 10.89 2.25
CA VAL A 15 28.92 10.95 2.37
C VAL A 15 28.53 12.27 3.03
N TRP A 16 27.47 12.91 2.53
CA TRP A 16 26.77 13.94 3.28
C TRP A 16 25.59 13.31 4.00
N GLY A 17 25.18 13.87 5.13
CA GLY A 17 24.02 13.33 5.81
C GLY A 17 23.42 14.23 6.86
N LEU A 18 22.24 13.82 7.29
CA LEU A 18 21.42 14.45 8.31
C LEU A 18 21.03 13.37 9.32
N ASP A 19 21.60 13.46 10.52
CA ASP A 19 21.22 12.60 11.65
C ASP A 19 20.26 13.35 12.58
N ILE A 20 19.04 12.82 12.71
CA ILE A 20 17.96 13.36 13.54
C ILE A 20 17.74 12.41 14.71
N GLN A 21 17.85 12.94 15.93
CA GLN A 21 17.54 12.21 17.15
C GLN A 21 16.22 12.73 17.72
N CYS A 22 15.21 11.88 17.73
CA CYS A 22 13.87 12.19 18.18
C CYS A 22 13.72 11.79 19.66
N GLU A 23 13.62 12.78 20.54
CA GLU A 23 13.42 12.58 21.97
C GLU A 23 11.92 12.55 22.32
N LYS A 24 11.59 12.72 23.61
CA LYS A 24 10.21 12.68 24.13
C LYS A 24 9.35 13.78 23.50
N GLY A 25 8.09 13.44 23.23
CA GLY A 25 7.13 14.40 22.67
C GLY A 25 7.30 14.64 21.17
N THR A 26 7.97 13.75 20.45
CA THR A 26 8.12 13.84 18.99
C THR A 26 6.80 13.47 18.29
N ASN A 27 6.31 14.36 17.42
CA ASN A 27 5.28 14.06 16.43
C ASN A 27 5.85 14.30 15.02
N LEU A 28 5.76 13.26 14.18
CA LEU A 28 6.16 13.30 12.79
C LEU A 28 4.89 13.25 11.94
N SER A 29 4.57 14.35 11.28
CA SER A 29 3.43 14.42 10.36
C SER A 29 3.93 14.56 8.93
N TYR A 30 3.54 13.64 8.06
CA TYR A 30 3.87 13.68 6.63
C TYR A 30 2.68 13.27 5.77
N GLY A 31 2.69 13.60 4.49
CA GLY A 31 1.53 13.38 3.63
C GLY A 31 1.69 14.01 2.25
N PRO A 32 0.69 13.82 1.36
CA PRO A 32 0.73 14.36 0.00
C PRO A 32 0.93 15.87 -0.06
N TRP A 33 0.40 16.64 0.89
CA TRP A 33 0.59 18.08 0.90
C TRP A 33 2.08 18.46 1.07
N ALA A 34 2.77 17.80 2.01
CA ALA A 34 4.17 18.05 2.30
C ALA A 34 5.06 17.54 1.17
N ASP A 35 4.71 16.38 0.59
CA ASP A 35 5.43 15.81 -0.54
C ASP A 35 5.37 16.71 -1.78
N ARG A 36 4.21 17.31 -2.09
CA ARG A 36 4.09 18.28 -3.19
C ARG A 36 4.94 19.53 -2.96
N GLN A 37 5.04 20.04 -1.72
CA GLN A 37 5.92 21.16 -1.42
C GLN A 37 7.40 20.78 -1.59
N ARG A 38 7.78 19.58 -1.14
CA ARG A 38 9.11 19.02 -1.37
C ARG A 38 9.41 18.90 -2.86
N GLU A 39 8.48 18.36 -3.65
CA GLU A 39 8.63 18.20 -5.09
C GLU A 39 8.84 19.56 -5.79
N GLN A 40 8.04 20.58 -5.43
CA GLN A 40 8.20 21.94 -5.97
C GLN A 40 9.58 22.53 -5.67
N LEU A 41 10.07 22.39 -4.43
CA LEU A 41 11.43 22.81 -4.06
C LEU A 41 12.48 22.02 -4.85
N PHE A 42 12.30 20.71 -4.98
CA PHE A 42 13.23 19.86 -5.70
C PHE A 42 13.32 20.23 -7.17
N LEU A 43 12.19 20.42 -7.86
CA LEU A 43 12.14 20.86 -9.26
C LEU A 43 12.72 22.26 -9.46
N PHE A 44 12.60 23.15 -8.46
CA PHE A 44 13.19 24.49 -8.53
C PHE A 44 14.72 24.45 -8.49
N PHE A 45 15.31 23.67 -7.58
CA PHE A 45 16.77 23.57 -7.45
C PHE A 45 17.42 22.57 -8.42
N PHE A 46 16.67 21.53 -8.82
CA PHE A 46 17.12 20.43 -9.67
C PHE A 46 16.08 20.16 -10.77
N PRO A 47 15.88 21.09 -11.71
CA PRO A 47 14.93 20.89 -12.81
C PRO A 47 15.38 19.72 -13.70
N GLN A 48 14.42 18.95 -14.20
CA GLN A 48 14.70 17.90 -15.18
C GLN A 48 15.12 18.51 -16.51
N ASP A 49 16.25 18.04 -17.06
CA ASP A 49 16.74 18.46 -18.37
C ASP A 49 16.28 17.54 -19.52
N TYR A 50 15.50 16.50 -19.19
CA TYR A 50 14.98 15.47 -20.11
C TYR A 50 16.08 14.81 -20.96
N GLN A 51 17.30 14.72 -20.43
CA GLN A 51 18.42 14.06 -21.09
C GLN A 51 18.76 12.73 -20.42
N THR A 52 19.51 11.90 -21.15
CA THR A 52 20.06 10.69 -20.56
C THR A 52 21.18 11.06 -19.60
N MET A 53 21.07 10.61 -18.35
CA MET A 53 22.08 10.83 -17.33
C MET A 53 23.42 10.17 -17.70
N LYS A 54 24.51 10.88 -17.42
CA LYS A 54 25.87 10.40 -17.63
C LYS A 54 26.30 9.52 -16.47
N VAL A 55 26.90 8.37 -16.78
CA VAL A 55 27.47 7.48 -15.77
C VAL A 55 28.58 8.24 -15.03
N PHE A 56 28.55 8.17 -13.71
CA PHE A 56 29.59 8.71 -12.87
C PHE A 56 30.87 7.90 -13.05
N ILE A 57 31.92 8.54 -13.54
CA ILE A 57 33.23 7.91 -13.67
C ILE A 57 33.99 8.13 -12.37
N PHE A 58 34.23 7.06 -11.63
CA PHE A 58 35.05 7.14 -10.42
C PHE A 58 36.50 7.48 -10.80
N ILE A 59 36.89 8.72 -10.53
CA ILE A 59 38.28 9.15 -10.61
C ILE A 59 38.88 8.94 -9.22
N ALA A 60 39.87 8.06 -9.10
CA ALA A 60 40.58 7.87 -7.85
C ALA A 60 41.15 9.22 -7.40
N SER A 61 40.65 9.75 -6.29
CA SER A 61 40.99 11.08 -5.82
C SER A 61 42.50 11.20 -5.61
N VAL A 62 43.12 12.14 -6.32
CA VAL A 62 44.54 12.42 -6.17
C VAL A 62 44.73 13.28 -4.91
N PRO A 63 45.75 13.03 -4.08
CA PRO A 63 46.06 13.90 -2.94
C PRO A 63 46.18 15.36 -3.37
N GLY A 64 45.33 16.23 -2.81
CA GLY A 64 45.23 17.65 -3.18
C GLY A 64 43.92 18.04 -3.88
N GLU A 65 43.14 17.07 -4.36
CA GLU A 65 41.83 17.31 -4.94
C GLU A 65 40.70 17.29 -3.91
N ILE A 66 39.61 18.00 -4.21
CA ILE A 66 38.39 18.01 -3.38
C ILE A 66 37.71 16.65 -3.49
N ARG A 67 37.38 16.05 -2.34
CA ARG A 67 36.66 14.78 -2.28
C ARG A 67 35.27 14.90 -2.91
N GLN A 68 34.91 13.94 -3.75
CA GLN A 68 33.58 13.85 -4.34
C GLN A 68 32.65 13.06 -3.43
N VAL A 69 31.53 13.68 -3.06
CA VAL A 69 30.48 13.09 -2.23
C VAL A 69 29.60 12.22 -3.10
N GLN A 70 29.35 10.98 -2.66
CA GLN A 70 28.67 9.99 -3.51
C GLN A 70 27.19 9.79 -3.21
N GLN A 71 26.75 10.17 -2.01
CA GLN A 71 25.36 10.05 -1.58
C GLN A 71 25.05 11.01 -0.43
N PHE A 72 23.76 11.19 -0.19
CA PHE A 72 23.20 11.88 0.95
C PHE A 72 22.36 10.93 1.80
N ASP A 73 22.73 10.74 3.06
CA ASP A 73 22.04 9.86 4.00
C ASP A 73 21.24 10.65 5.04
N VAL A 74 19.94 10.39 5.14
CA VAL A 74 19.09 10.88 6.22
C VAL A 74 18.85 9.74 7.18
N ARG A 75 19.11 9.96 8.47
CA ARG A 75 18.77 9.00 9.53
C ARG A 75 17.92 9.68 10.57
N LEU A 76 16.84 9.04 10.96
CA LEU A 76 15.95 9.47 12.03
C LEU A 76 15.85 8.33 13.03
N ASN A 77 16.24 8.60 14.28
CA ASN A 77 16.22 7.62 15.36
C ASN A 77 15.27 8.05 16.47
N ILE A 78 14.36 7.15 16.86
CA ILE A 78 13.37 7.40 17.91
C ILE A 78 13.94 6.89 19.24
N LEU A 79 14.32 7.83 20.12
CA LEU A 79 14.97 7.54 21.40
C LEU A 79 14.00 7.32 22.56
N ALA A 80 12.73 7.69 22.38
CA ALA A 80 11.63 7.52 23.34
C ALA A 80 10.36 7.02 22.62
N GLU A 81 9.19 7.51 22.99
CA GLU A 81 7.95 7.31 22.23
C GLU A 81 7.75 8.45 21.22
N ALA A 82 7.15 8.13 20.08
CA ALA A 82 6.80 9.12 19.07
C ALA A 82 5.49 8.77 18.37
N THR A 83 4.89 9.79 17.77
CA THR A 83 3.73 9.66 16.88
C THR A 83 4.18 9.87 15.44
N VAL A 84 3.67 9.03 14.53
CA VAL A 84 3.88 9.15 13.09
C VAL A 84 2.51 9.20 12.41
N ASP A 85 2.20 10.33 11.81
CA ASP A 85 0.93 10.59 11.16
C ASP A 85 1.12 10.69 9.65
N ILE A 86 0.40 9.86 8.89
CA ILE A 86 0.26 9.99 7.45
C ILE A 86 -1.07 10.71 7.18
N LEU A 87 -1.01 11.99 6.88
CA LEU A 87 -2.18 12.84 6.65
C LEU A 87 -2.47 12.96 5.15
N PHE A 88 -3.73 12.83 4.75
CA PHE A 88 -4.13 12.99 3.35
C PHE A 88 -5.53 13.61 3.25
N SER A 89 -5.83 14.21 2.11
CA SER A 89 -7.07 14.92 1.85
C SER A 89 -8.01 14.08 1.00
N LYS A 90 -9.22 13.83 1.53
CA LYS A 90 -10.35 13.31 0.76
C LYS A 90 -11.19 14.47 0.25
N LEU A 91 -11.50 14.48 -1.04
CA LEU A 91 -12.44 15.44 -1.61
C LEU A 91 -13.87 14.96 -1.34
N ILE A 92 -14.66 15.76 -0.62
CA ILE A 92 -16.05 15.45 -0.31
C ILE A 92 -16.99 16.51 -0.89
N MET A 93 -18.20 16.10 -1.25
CA MET A 93 -19.26 17.02 -1.66
C MET A 93 -20.16 17.30 -0.45
N ARG A 94 -20.26 18.56 -0.02
CA ARG A 94 -21.15 19.00 1.05
C ARG A 94 -21.94 20.21 0.59
N ASP A 95 -23.26 20.12 0.67
CA ASP A 95 -24.19 21.20 0.25
C ASP A 95 -23.90 21.74 -1.17
N GLY A 96 -23.52 20.84 -2.09
CA GLY A 96 -23.19 21.18 -3.48
C GLY A 96 -21.81 21.82 -3.69
N LYS A 97 -20.97 21.90 -2.65
CA LYS A 97 -19.59 22.40 -2.72
C LYS A 97 -18.58 21.29 -2.48
N GLN A 98 -17.45 21.37 -3.17
CA GLN A 98 -16.29 20.53 -2.89
C GLN A 98 -15.57 21.06 -1.64
N GLU A 99 -15.43 20.22 -0.63
CA GLU A 99 -14.66 20.48 0.58
C GLU A 99 -13.59 19.41 0.75
N ASN A 100 -12.44 19.80 1.31
CA ASN A 100 -11.39 18.84 1.68
C ASN A 100 -11.61 18.37 3.11
N GLN A 101 -11.70 17.05 3.29
CA GLN A 101 -11.67 16.41 4.58
C GLN A 101 -10.27 15.82 4.83
N THR A 102 -9.66 16.18 5.95
CA THR A 102 -8.39 15.58 6.37
C THR A 102 -8.63 14.21 6.99
N ASN A 103 -7.97 13.20 6.44
CA ASN A 103 -7.88 11.86 6.98
C ASN A 103 -6.46 11.54 7.42
N ALA A 104 -6.31 10.53 8.26
CA ALA A 104 -5.02 10.17 8.84
C ALA A 104 -4.89 8.67 9.07
N VAL A 105 -3.69 8.14 8.78
CA VAL A 105 -3.17 6.95 9.46
C VAL A 105 -2.31 7.43 10.62
N HIS A 106 -2.78 7.21 11.84
CA HIS A 106 -2.09 7.59 13.06
C HIS A 106 -1.35 6.39 13.64
N MET A 107 -0.04 6.51 13.83
CA MET A 107 0.80 5.44 14.38
C MET A 107 1.51 5.92 15.65
N ASN A 108 1.46 5.11 16.70
CA ASN A 108 2.32 5.23 17.86
C ASN A 108 3.47 4.24 17.73
N VAL A 109 4.70 4.71 17.95
CA VAL A 109 5.91 3.89 17.82
C VAL A 109 6.81 4.08 19.02
N GLN A 110 7.54 3.02 19.39
CA GLN A 110 8.37 2.99 20.59
C GLN A 110 9.86 3.18 20.29
N ARG A 111 10.63 3.30 21.38
CA ARG A 111 12.08 3.49 21.37
C ARG A 111 12.77 2.40 20.56
N GLY A 112 13.73 2.81 19.74
CA GLY A 112 14.48 1.94 18.84
C GLY A 112 13.91 1.86 17.43
N SER A 113 12.72 2.42 17.22
CA SER A 113 12.21 2.66 15.87
C SER A 113 13.11 3.66 15.12
N TYR A 114 13.26 3.48 13.82
CA TYR A 114 14.12 4.32 13.01
C TYR A 114 13.67 4.39 11.54
N PHE A 115 14.18 5.39 10.85
CA PHE A 115 14.04 5.61 9.42
C PHE A 115 15.41 6.01 8.85
N GLU A 116 15.79 5.42 7.73
CA GLU A 116 16.98 5.74 6.97
C GLU A 116 16.62 5.92 5.50
N MET A 117 17.10 7.00 4.89
CA MET A 117 16.97 7.24 3.46
C MET A 117 18.34 7.56 2.88
N THR A 118 18.74 6.80 1.86
CA THR A 118 19.96 7.02 1.08
C THR A 118 19.58 7.54 -0.30
N LEU A 119 20.01 8.76 -0.58
CA LEU A 119 19.87 9.42 -1.88
C LEU A 119 21.22 9.37 -2.61
N PRO A 120 21.36 8.57 -3.68
CA PRO A 120 22.60 8.51 -4.44
C PRO A 120 22.84 9.82 -5.19
N TRP A 121 24.08 10.30 -5.19
CA TRP A 121 24.54 11.46 -5.98
C TRP A 121 25.40 11.03 -7.17
N THR A 122 25.49 9.72 -7.39
CA THR A 122 26.20 9.11 -8.49
C THR A 122 25.22 8.27 -9.30
N VAL A 123 25.51 8.15 -10.59
CA VAL A 123 24.70 7.39 -11.55
C VAL A 123 25.54 6.23 -12.04
N SER A 124 25.05 5.01 -11.87
CA SER A 124 25.65 3.79 -12.41
C SER A 124 25.28 3.57 -13.88
N ASP A 125 25.78 2.51 -14.50
CA ASP A 125 25.43 2.13 -15.86
C ASP A 125 23.92 1.83 -16.05
N ASP A 126 23.25 1.38 -14.99
CA ASP A 126 21.82 1.07 -14.95
C ASP A 126 20.96 2.21 -14.36
N GLY A 127 21.58 3.33 -13.95
CA GLY A 127 20.88 4.45 -13.32
C GLY A 127 21.21 4.57 -11.84
N TYR A 128 20.24 4.90 -11.00
CA TYR A 128 20.45 5.04 -9.56
C TYR A 128 19.26 4.53 -8.76
N VAL A 129 19.50 4.19 -7.49
CA VAL A 129 18.47 3.66 -6.59
C VAL A 129 18.41 4.49 -5.33
N THR A 130 17.28 5.15 -5.11
CA THR A 130 16.94 5.71 -3.80
C THR A 130 16.50 4.57 -2.89
N LYS A 131 17.10 4.48 -1.71
CA LYS A 131 16.79 3.43 -0.72
C LYS A 131 16.18 4.07 0.51
N ILE A 132 15.08 3.54 0.98
CA ILE A 132 14.46 3.89 2.25
C ILE A 132 14.34 2.60 3.04
N ASN A 133 14.90 2.56 4.24
CA ASN A 133 14.79 1.44 5.16
C ASN A 133 14.33 1.95 6.51
N GLY A 134 13.64 1.13 7.27
CA GLY A 134 13.34 1.48 8.64
C GLY A 134 12.64 0.36 9.36
N GLN A 135 12.44 0.59 10.65
CA GLN A 135 11.75 -0.32 11.53
C GLN A 135 10.90 0.47 12.49
N PHE A 136 9.65 0.05 12.67
CA PHE A 136 8.81 0.48 13.78
C PHE A 136 8.72 -0.63 14.81
N LEU A 137 8.99 -0.28 16.06
CA LEU A 137 8.89 -1.17 17.22
C LEU A 137 7.61 -0.87 17.98
N HIS A 138 6.89 -1.94 18.33
CA HIS A 138 5.61 -1.90 19.03
C HIS A 138 4.64 -0.89 18.40
N VAL A 139 4.49 -0.98 17.08
CA VAL A 139 3.62 -0.09 16.32
C VAL A 139 2.16 -0.37 16.68
N ASP A 140 1.44 0.69 16.97
CA ASP A 140 -0.01 0.70 17.15
C ASP A 140 -0.61 1.76 16.21
N ALA A 141 -1.29 1.29 15.18
CA ALA A 141 -1.81 2.09 14.08
C ALA A 141 -3.33 2.12 14.07
N SER A 142 -3.87 3.31 13.79
CA SER A 142 -5.28 3.57 13.64
C SER A 142 -5.57 4.41 12.39
N SER A 143 -6.78 4.27 11.86
CA SER A 143 -7.29 5.11 10.77
C SER A 143 -8.31 6.13 11.31
N SER A 144 -8.55 7.20 10.54
CA SER A 144 -9.60 8.19 10.84
C SER A 144 -11.02 7.69 10.55
N LEU A 145 -11.20 6.42 10.19
CA LEU A 145 -12.52 5.81 10.06
C LEU A 145 -13.21 5.66 11.44
N ASN A 146 -14.54 5.49 11.42
CA ASN A 146 -15.30 5.27 12.65
C ASN A 146 -14.83 4.02 13.40
N TYR A 147 -14.46 2.97 12.67
CA TYR A 147 -13.72 1.84 13.22
C TYR A 147 -12.23 2.11 13.07
N ARG A 148 -11.57 2.40 14.18
CA ARG A 148 -10.23 3.00 14.17
C ARG A 148 -9.09 2.01 14.04
N ASN A 149 -9.21 0.81 14.61
CA ASN A 149 -8.08 -0.13 14.67
C ASN A 149 -7.64 -0.53 13.26
N LEU A 150 -6.33 -0.47 13.01
CA LEU A 150 -5.76 -0.81 11.71
C LEU A 150 -4.68 -1.90 11.84
N LEU A 151 -3.62 -1.66 12.60
CA LEU A 151 -2.49 -2.58 12.73
C LEU A 151 -1.83 -2.46 14.09
N GLU A 152 -1.53 -3.59 14.72
CA GLU A 152 -0.65 -3.68 15.89
C GLU A 152 0.44 -4.70 15.62
N ALA A 153 1.72 -4.37 15.80
CA ALA A 153 2.82 -5.33 15.62
C ALA A 153 3.97 -5.09 16.60
N GLU A 154 4.66 -6.15 17.03
CA GLU A 154 5.88 -6.01 17.86
C GLU A 154 7.01 -5.38 17.05
N THR A 155 7.16 -5.78 15.78
CA THR A 155 8.10 -5.19 14.83
C THR A 155 7.41 -5.05 13.47
N LEU A 156 7.70 -3.95 12.78
CA LEU A 156 7.34 -3.72 11.40
C LEU A 156 8.54 -3.11 10.67
N ASP A 157 9.27 -3.94 9.96
CA ASP A 157 10.36 -3.55 9.09
C ASP A 157 9.82 -3.18 7.71
N TYR A 158 10.36 -2.11 7.13
CA TYR A 158 10.01 -1.68 5.78
C TYR A 158 11.25 -1.32 4.98
N ARG A 159 11.20 -1.65 3.69
CA ARG A 159 12.23 -1.34 2.70
C ARG A 159 11.56 -0.88 1.43
N VAL A 160 11.95 0.28 0.95
CA VAL A 160 11.52 0.83 -0.33
C VAL A 160 12.77 1.12 -1.16
N ASN A 161 12.88 0.47 -2.31
CA ASN A 161 13.90 0.76 -3.30
C ASN A 161 13.22 1.36 -4.52
N VAL A 162 13.63 2.57 -4.90
CA VAL A 162 13.12 3.23 -6.10
C VAL A 162 14.26 3.34 -7.10
N HIS A 163 14.16 2.55 -8.17
CA HIS A 163 15.11 2.54 -9.27
C HIS A 163 14.72 3.54 -10.34
N TYR A 164 15.66 4.42 -10.66
CA TYR A 164 15.55 5.41 -11.71
C TYR A 164 16.57 5.10 -12.80
N PRO A 165 16.13 4.72 -14.02
CA PRO A 165 17.02 4.46 -15.13
C PRO A 165 17.69 5.75 -15.62
N ARG A 166 18.76 5.60 -16.39
CA ARG A 166 19.50 6.75 -16.95
C ARG A 166 18.69 7.57 -17.95
N VAL A 167 17.86 6.89 -18.72
CA VAL A 167 17.01 7.51 -19.74
C VAL A 167 15.74 8.00 -19.03
N TRP A 168 15.48 9.31 -19.11
CA TRP A 168 14.51 10.00 -18.26
C TRP A 168 13.07 9.45 -18.34
N ASN A 169 12.64 8.95 -19.51
CA ASN A 169 11.30 8.39 -19.73
C ASN A 169 11.28 6.86 -19.77
N HIS A 170 12.34 6.22 -19.31
CA HIS A 170 12.41 4.78 -19.26
C HIS A 170 11.71 4.26 -17.99
N HIS A 171 11.37 2.97 -18.01
CA HIS A 171 10.59 2.34 -16.96
C HIS A 171 11.30 2.42 -15.59
N GLN A 172 10.58 2.93 -14.58
CA GLN A 172 11.02 2.99 -13.18
C GLN A 172 10.43 1.82 -12.38
N THR A 173 11.17 1.32 -11.40
CA THR A 173 10.70 0.24 -10.53
C THR A 173 10.73 0.65 -9.09
N TRP A 174 9.61 0.46 -8.39
CA TRP A 174 9.44 0.76 -6.98
C TRP A 174 9.18 -0.55 -6.26
N ASP A 175 10.17 -1.04 -5.52
CA ASP A 175 10.08 -2.28 -4.75
C ASP A 175 9.81 -1.93 -3.29
N LEU A 176 8.61 -2.27 -2.80
CA LEU A 176 8.15 -2.04 -1.44
C LEU A 176 8.01 -3.37 -0.71
N GLU A 177 8.80 -3.56 0.33
CA GLU A 177 8.82 -4.75 1.17
C GLU A 177 8.47 -4.36 2.61
N PHE A 178 7.45 -5.00 3.17
CA PHE A 178 7.01 -4.83 4.55
C PHE A 178 7.05 -6.18 5.25
N ASN A 179 7.77 -6.28 6.37
CA ASN A 179 7.89 -7.49 7.16
C ASN A 179 7.47 -7.18 8.60
N GLY A 180 6.36 -7.76 9.06
CA GLY A 180 5.89 -7.63 10.44
C GLY A 180 6.07 -8.93 11.23
N CYS A 181 6.21 -8.80 12.55
CA CYS A 181 6.19 -9.93 13.47
C CYS A 181 5.16 -9.69 14.57
N LYS A 182 4.41 -10.75 14.93
CA LYS A 182 3.33 -10.71 15.93
C LYS A 182 2.34 -9.61 15.61
N ALA A 183 1.86 -9.66 14.37
CA ALA A 183 1.08 -8.59 13.75
C ALA A 183 -0.42 -8.92 13.78
N THR A 184 -1.22 -8.04 14.35
CA THR A 184 -2.68 -8.05 14.24
C THR A 184 -3.12 -6.96 13.29
N TYR A 185 -3.69 -7.33 12.14
CA TYR A 185 -4.26 -6.38 11.19
C TYR A 185 -5.78 -6.46 11.21
N HIS A 186 -6.45 -5.32 11.34
CA HIS A 186 -7.90 -5.21 11.28
C HIS A 186 -8.32 -4.75 9.88
N PHE A 187 -8.81 -5.71 9.08
CA PHE A 187 -9.27 -5.43 7.73
C PHE A 187 -10.77 -5.07 7.72
N LEU A 188 -11.06 -3.93 7.12
CA LEU A 188 -12.41 -3.46 6.85
C LEU A 188 -12.53 -3.17 5.37
N TYR A 189 -13.68 -3.49 4.79
CA TYR A 189 -13.99 -3.10 3.41
C TYR A 189 -13.79 -1.60 3.17
N ALA A 190 -14.15 -0.75 4.15
CA ALA A 190 -13.95 0.69 4.07
C ALA A 190 -12.47 1.12 3.99
N HIS A 191 -11.53 0.28 4.41
CA HIS A 191 -10.09 0.55 4.22
C HIS A 191 -9.70 0.58 2.74
N LYS A 192 -10.42 -0.12 1.85
CA LYS A 192 -10.19 -0.07 0.40
C LYS A 192 -10.32 1.36 -0.12
N GLU A 193 -11.46 1.99 0.13
CA GLU A 193 -11.72 3.37 -0.31
C GLU A 193 -10.80 4.35 0.41
N PHE A 194 -10.54 4.14 1.70
CA PHE A 194 -9.64 4.97 2.48
C PHE A 194 -8.21 5.02 1.92
N PHE A 195 -7.62 3.88 1.58
CA PHE A 195 -6.29 3.83 0.99
C PHE A 195 -6.29 4.24 -0.48
N GLN A 196 -7.39 4.02 -1.21
CA GLN A 196 -7.55 4.60 -2.54
C GLN A 196 -7.52 6.13 -2.49
N ASP A 197 -8.27 6.76 -1.58
CA ASP A 197 -8.25 8.22 -1.38
C ASP A 197 -6.84 8.72 -1.03
N MET A 198 -6.09 7.97 -0.22
CA MET A 198 -4.69 8.29 0.13
C MET A 198 -3.78 8.25 -1.10
N ILE A 199 -3.87 7.19 -1.92
CA ILE A 199 -3.07 7.04 -3.15
C ILE A 199 -3.45 8.13 -4.16
N GLU A 200 -4.74 8.39 -4.34
CA GLU A 200 -5.22 9.45 -5.23
C GLU A 200 -4.71 10.82 -4.81
N ASP A 201 -4.69 11.12 -3.51
CA ASP A 201 -4.11 12.38 -3.03
C ASP A 201 -2.58 12.39 -3.22
N TRP A 202 -1.88 11.27 -3.04
CA TRP A 202 -0.43 11.20 -3.33
C TRP A 202 -0.10 11.31 -4.82
N SER A 203 -1.03 10.91 -5.68
CA SER A 203 -0.85 10.94 -7.13
C SER A 203 -0.97 12.36 -7.70
N SER A 204 -0.38 12.55 -8.89
CA SER A 204 -0.57 13.78 -9.65
C SER A 204 -2.03 13.90 -10.09
N ARG A 205 -2.67 15.02 -9.74
CA ARG A 205 -4.02 15.36 -10.23
C ARG A 205 -3.99 15.99 -11.62
N VAL A 206 -2.82 16.10 -12.24
CA VAL A 206 -2.67 16.62 -13.60
C VAL A 206 -3.14 15.54 -14.57
N PRO A 207 -3.99 15.87 -15.56
CA PRO A 207 -4.35 14.92 -16.61
C PRO A 207 -3.09 14.30 -17.24
N PRO A 208 -3.07 12.99 -17.46
CA PRO A 208 -1.88 12.34 -18.00
C PRO A 208 -1.57 12.91 -19.39
N ASP A 209 -0.32 13.32 -19.58
CA ASP A 209 0.20 13.84 -20.84
C ASP A 209 1.19 12.83 -21.43
N LEU A 210 1.00 12.52 -22.72
CA LEU A 210 1.86 11.60 -23.44
C LEU A 210 3.30 12.10 -23.50
N LEU A 211 3.53 13.42 -23.55
CA LEU A 211 4.89 13.98 -23.63
C LEU A 211 5.67 13.83 -22.32
N HIS A 212 4.99 13.67 -21.19
CA HIS A 212 5.59 13.53 -19.86
C HIS A 212 5.35 12.15 -19.25
N PHE A 213 4.80 11.21 -20.03
CA PHE A 213 4.53 9.87 -19.56
C PHE A 213 5.84 9.12 -19.32
N VAL A 214 6.04 8.67 -18.07
CA VAL A 214 7.13 7.80 -17.67
C VAL A 214 6.51 6.53 -17.09
N PRO A 215 6.75 5.35 -17.66
CA PRO A 215 6.17 4.11 -17.16
C PRO A 215 6.82 3.72 -15.83
N TYR A 216 6.03 3.14 -14.93
CA TYR A 216 6.56 2.63 -13.67
C TYR A 216 5.75 1.45 -13.14
N SER A 217 6.39 0.60 -12.34
CA SER A 217 5.73 -0.50 -11.63
C SER A 217 6.00 -0.43 -10.13
N TRP A 218 4.95 -0.66 -9.34
CA TRP A 218 5.07 -0.82 -7.89
C TRP A 218 4.94 -2.28 -7.52
N ASN A 219 6.02 -2.87 -7.00
CA ASN A 219 6.07 -4.25 -6.54
C ASN A 219 5.91 -4.26 -5.02
N PHE A 220 4.86 -4.90 -4.53
CA PHE A 220 4.59 -5.03 -3.10
C PHE A 220 4.87 -6.45 -2.63
N ILE A 221 5.57 -6.54 -1.51
CA ILE A 221 5.77 -7.76 -0.75
C ILE A 221 5.42 -7.45 0.71
N ILE A 222 4.38 -8.09 1.22
CA ILE A 222 3.92 -7.93 2.60
C ILE A 222 4.02 -9.28 3.27
N ARG A 223 4.90 -9.40 4.26
CA ARG A 223 5.06 -10.62 5.06
C ARG A 223 4.74 -10.37 6.51
N MET A 224 4.03 -11.30 7.13
CA MET A 224 3.76 -11.28 8.56
C MET A 224 4.13 -12.62 9.15
N GLN A 225 5.03 -12.61 10.14
CA GLN A 225 5.33 -13.76 10.98
C GLN A 225 4.44 -13.70 12.22
N GLU A 226 3.82 -14.81 12.58
CA GLU A 226 2.85 -14.90 13.68
C GLU A 226 1.77 -13.81 13.55
N PHE A 227 0.73 -14.05 12.77
CA PHE A 227 -0.22 -13.01 12.39
C PHE A 227 -1.65 -13.32 12.82
N GLU A 228 -2.44 -12.25 12.99
CA GLU A 228 -3.89 -12.27 13.12
C GLU A 228 -4.48 -11.26 12.13
N LEU A 229 -5.13 -11.73 11.07
CA LEU A 229 -5.89 -10.91 10.14
C LEU A 229 -7.36 -10.96 10.54
N ILE A 230 -7.83 -9.93 11.25
CA ILE A 230 -9.19 -9.85 11.78
C ILE A 230 -10.07 -9.08 10.80
N THR A 231 -11.19 -9.69 10.43
CA THR A 231 -12.20 -9.10 9.55
C THR A 231 -13.54 -8.99 10.29
N LEU A 232 -14.35 -8.02 9.89
CA LEU A 232 -15.75 -7.93 10.31
C LEU A 232 -16.61 -8.73 9.33
N ALA A 233 -17.49 -9.57 9.86
CA ALA A 233 -18.32 -10.48 9.06
C ALA A 233 -19.83 -10.24 9.25
N ASN A 234 -20.19 -9.05 9.74
CA ASN A 234 -21.57 -8.65 9.96
C ASN A 234 -22.40 -8.71 8.66
N GLY A 235 -23.69 -9.01 8.81
CA GLY A 235 -24.63 -8.96 7.70
C GLY A 235 -24.65 -7.56 7.06
N TYR A 236 -24.64 -7.52 5.72
CA TYR A 236 -24.57 -6.28 4.94
C TYR A 236 -23.34 -5.41 5.20
N ASN A 237 -22.35 -5.92 5.93
CA ASN A 237 -21.16 -5.18 6.36
C ASN A 237 -21.48 -3.92 7.20
N TRP A 238 -22.62 -3.91 7.92
CA TRP A 238 -22.91 -2.88 8.91
C TRP A 238 -21.97 -3.09 10.10
N VAL A 239 -21.12 -2.10 10.40
CA VAL A 239 -20.21 -2.11 11.55
C VAL A 239 -20.82 -1.33 12.71
N ASP A 240 -21.01 -1.97 13.86
CA ASP A 240 -21.41 -1.31 15.11
C ASP A 240 -20.15 -0.81 15.83
N CYS A 241 -19.89 0.49 15.73
CA CYS A 241 -18.75 1.12 16.40
C CYS A 241 -19.07 1.56 17.84
N GLU A 242 -20.34 1.63 18.23
CA GLU A 242 -20.77 2.17 19.53
C GLU A 242 -20.77 1.07 20.61
N HIS A 243 -21.48 -0.03 20.36
CA HIS A 243 -21.61 -1.13 21.32
C HIS A 243 -20.65 -2.28 21.01
N GLN A 244 -19.98 -2.22 19.85
CA GLN A 244 -19.04 -3.22 19.36
C GLN A 244 -19.63 -4.65 19.31
N ALA A 245 -20.94 -4.77 19.08
CA ALA A 245 -21.63 -6.05 18.94
C ALA A 245 -21.42 -6.66 17.54
N ASN A 246 -20.16 -6.85 17.15
CA ASN A 246 -19.78 -7.31 15.82
C ASN A 246 -19.39 -8.80 15.80
N ALA A 247 -19.81 -9.50 14.75
CA ALA A 247 -19.29 -10.80 14.38
C ALA A 247 -17.97 -10.64 13.62
N HIS A 248 -17.00 -11.48 13.96
CA HIS A 248 -15.68 -11.44 13.37
C HIS A 248 -15.28 -12.79 12.80
N ILE A 249 -14.56 -12.74 11.69
CA ILE A 249 -13.78 -13.85 11.17
C ILE A 249 -12.32 -13.42 11.19
N ALA A 250 -11.43 -14.28 11.66
CA ALA A 250 -10.01 -14.02 11.61
C ALA A 250 -9.28 -15.15 10.90
N PHE A 251 -8.19 -14.79 10.22
CA PHE A 251 -7.18 -15.72 9.72
C PHE A 251 -5.94 -15.55 10.57
N CYS A 252 -5.53 -16.59 11.28
CA CYS A 252 -4.42 -16.51 12.23
C CYS A 252 -3.40 -17.61 11.93
N GLY A 253 -2.13 -17.27 11.71
CA GLY A 253 -1.15 -18.26 11.27
C GLY A 253 0.29 -17.90 11.62
N GLU A 254 1.23 -18.74 11.19
CA GLU A 254 2.66 -18.54 11.45
C GLU A 254 3.33 -17.68 10.37
N LEU A 255 2.91 -17.84 9.12
CA LEU A 255 3.42 -17.03 8.00
C LEU A 255 2.26 -16.59 7.11
N PHE A 256 2.27 -15.32 6.76
CA PHE A 256 1.49 -14.73 5.67
C PHE A 256 2.46 -14.03 4.72
N ASP A 257 2.37 -14.30 3.42
CA ASP A 257 3.16 -13.64 2.36
C ASP A 257 2.20 -13.24 1.24
N LEU A 258 1.99 -11.93 1.07
CA LEU A 258 1.20 -11.33 -0.01
C LEU A 258 2.15 -10.62 -0.98
N ARG A 259 2.06 -10.97 -2.26
CA ARG A 259 2.81 -10.33 -3.35
C ARG A 259 1.88 -9.86 -4.45
N PHE A 260 2.07 -8.63 -4.90
CA PHE A 260 1.36 -8.09 -6.05
C PHE A 260 2.13 -6.94 -6.70
N THR A 261 1.81 -6.66 -7.96
CA THR A 261 2.39 -5.55 -8.71
C THR A 261 1.27 -4.65 -9.24
N LEU A 262 1.44 -3.34 -9.12
CA LEU A 262 0.62 -2.34 -9.80
C LEU A 262 1.36 -1.87 -11.08
N PRO A 263 0.88 -2.21 -12.29
CA PRO A 263 1.61 -1.98 -13.53
C PRO A 263 1.17 -0.70 -14.26
N PHE A 264 1.82 0.43 -13.99
CA PHE A 264 1.56 1.71 -14.67
C PHE A 264 2.45 1.87 -15.92
N ASN A 265 2.41 0.85 -16.78
CA ASN A 265 3.39 0.68 -17.87
C ASN A 265 2.94 1.32 -19.19
N ASP A 266 1.62 1.45 -19.38
CA ASP A 266 1.02 1.92 -20.61
C ASP A 266 0.31 3.26 -20.38
N PHE A 267 0.37 4.14 -21.37
CA PHE A 267 -0.39 5.38 -21.37
C PHE A 267 -1.84 5.10 -21.76
N LEU A 268 -2.77 5.30 -20.82
CA LEU A 268 -4.22 5.06 -21.01
C LEU A 268 -4.53 3.63 -21.53
N PRO A 269 -4.19 2.57 -20.75
CA PRO A 269 -4.46 1.20 -21.17
C PRO A 269 -5.97 0.92 -21.24
N GLU A 270 -6.37 0.08 -22.20
CA GLU A 270 -7.74 -0.40 -22.32
C GLU A 270 -8.14 -1.32 -21.15
N THR A 271 -7.19 -2.15 -20.69
CA THR A 271 -7.37 -3.05 -19.55
C THR A 271 -6.13 -3.09 -18.69
N VAL A 272 -6.30 -3.28 -17.38
CA VAL A 272 -5.21 -3.46 -16.42
C VAL A 272 -5.37 -4.82 -15.73
N LEU A 273 -4.29 -5.60 -15.69
CA LEU A 273 -4.24 -6.90 -15.02
C LEU A 273 -3.50 -6.78 -13.68
N LEU A 274 -4.23 -7.01 -12.60
CA LEU A 274 -3.69 -7.15 -11.24
C LEU A 274 -3.57 -8.64 -10.89
N LYS A 275 -2.42 -9.03 -10.33
CA LYS A 275 -2.17 -10.38 -9.85
C LYS A 275 -1.73 -10.32 -8.39
N PHE A 276 -2.50 -10.97 -7.53
CA PHE A 276 -2.21 -11.14 -6.12
C PHE A 276 -1.88 -12.60 -5.85
N ILE A 277 -0.77 -12.85 -5.18
CA ILE A 277 -0.37 -14.17 -4.72
C ILE A 277 -0.26 -14.10 -3.21
N ILE A 278 -1.07 -14.90 -2.53
CA ILE A 278 -1.10 -15.03 -1.08
C ILE A 278 -0.64 -16.44 -0.74
N VAL A 279 0.37 -16.55 0.12
CA VAL A 279 0.84 -17.80 0.71
C VAL A 279 0.64 -17.72 2.21
N GLY A 280 0.10 -18.78 2.80
CA GLY A 280 -0.13 -18.89 4.23
C GLY A 280 0.38 -20.22 4.77
N GLU A 281 1.05 -20.19 5.93
CA GLU A 281 1.50 -21.39 6.65
C GLU A 281 0.83 -21.49 8.02
N ASN A 282 0.41 -22.71 8.35
CA ASN A 282 -0.27 -23.06 9.61
C ASN A 282 -1.44 -22.13 9.96
N VAL A 283 -2.25 -21.79 8.96
CA VAL A 283 -3.34 -20.82 9.06
C VAL A 283 -4.58 -21.45 9.68
N ASP A 284 -5.14 -20.78 10.68
CA ASP A 284 -6.42 -21.10 11.29
C ASP A 284 -7.47 -20.05 10.91
N LEU A 285 -8.67 -20.51 10.54
CA LEU A 285 -9.87 -19.70 10.45
C LEU A 285 -10.55 -19.69 11.81
N SER A 286 -10.63 -18.54 12.46
CA SER A 286 -11.25 -18.38 13.77
C SER A 286 -12.53 -17.53 13.66
N LEU A 287 -13.58 -17.95 14.36
CA LEU A 287 -14.87 -17.26 14.41
C LEU A 287 -15.07 -16.65 15.80
N PHE A 288 -15.55 -15.41 15.84
CA PHE A 288 -16.08 -14.81 17.05
C PHE A 288 -17.49 -14.29 16.79
N LEU A 289 -18.41 -14.64 17.70
CA LEU A 289 -19.76 -14.12 17.70
C LEU A 289 -20.01 -13.33 18.99
N PRO A 290 -20.54 -12.11 18.89
CA PRO A 290 -20.81 -11.29 20.07
C PRO A 290 -21.87 -11.99 20.95
N PRO A 291 -21.89 -11.73 22.26
CA PRO A 291 -22.85 -12.37 23.17
C PRO A 291 -24.32 -12.12 22.81
N THR A 292 -24.60 -11.03 22.08
CA THR A 292 -25.93 -10.69 21.55
C THR A 292 -26.39 -11.64 20.43
N ASN A 293 -25.47 -12.39 19.81
CA ASN A 293 -25.79 -13.35 18.77
C ASN A 293 -26.32 -14.66 19.38
N THR A 294 -27.51 -15.08 18.94
CA THR A 294 -28.20 -16.29 19.43
C THR A 294 -27.40 -17.57 19.27
N SER A 295 -26.46 -17.62 18.32
CA SER A 295 -25.61 -18.79 18.09
C SER A 295 -24.34 -18.82 18.95
N SER A 296 -23.99 -17.72 19.63
CA SER A 296 -22.70 -17.59 20.36
C SER A 296 -22.53 -18.66 21.44
N ASN A 297 -23.54 -18.84 22.29
CA ASN A 297 -23.52 -19.84 23.37
C ASN A 297 -23.46 -21.28 22.81
N ILE A 298 -24.19 -21.55 21.73
CA ILE A 298 -24.26 -22.88 21.11
C ILE A 298 -22.90 -23.26 20.52
N ILE A 299 -22.27 -22.37 19.75
CA ILE A 299 -20.96 -22.63 19.14
C ILE A 299 -19.88 -22.79 20.20
N THR A 300 -19.90 -21.95 21.24
CA THR A 300 -18.96 -22.05 22.36
C THR A 300 -19.11 -23.38 23.09
N ALA A 301 -20.34 -23.83 23.35
CA ALA A 301 -20.59 -25.13 23.97
C ALA A 301 -20.16 -26.29 23.07
N LEU A 302 -20.45 -26.24 21.77
CA LEU A 302 -20.04 -27.26 20.81
C LEU A 302 -18.53 -27.35 20.69
N SER A 303 -17.83 -26.22 20.55
CA SER A 303 -16.36 -26.21 20.40
C SER A 303 -15.63 -26.81 21.61
N ARG A 304 -16.14 -26.56 22.83
CA ARG A 304 -15.56 -27.08 24.08
C ARG A 304 -15.85 -28.56 24.31
N ASN A 305 -17.03 -29.03 23.92
CA ASN A 305 -17.52 -30.37 24.30
C ASN A 305 -17.53 -31.38 23.14
N ALA A 306 -17.34 -30.95 21.90
CA ALA A 306 -17.28 -31.85 20.76
C ALA A 306 -16.09 -32.80 20.90
N ARG A 307 -16.38 -34.11 20.94
CA ARG A 307 -15.38 -35.17 20.89
C ARG A 307 -15.24 -35.62 19.44
N LEU A 308 -14.13 -35.26 18.82
CA LEU A 308 -13.76 -35.79 17.51
C LEU A 308 -13.12 -37.16 17.74
N ILE A 309 -13.71 -38.21 17.15
CA ILE A 309 -13.18 -39.56 17.18
C ILE A 309 -12.53 -39.82 15.83
N GLU A 310 -11.20 -39.98 15.82
CA GLU A 310 -10.49 -40.53 14.66
C GLU A 310 -10.55 -42.06 14.66
N LYS A 311 -10.24 -42.69 13.52
CA LYS A 311 -10.24 -44.16 13.32
C LYS A 311 -9.39 -44.96 14.33
N GLU A 312 -8.57 -44.31 15.17
CA GLU A 312 -7.73 -44.94 16.19
C GLU A 312 -8.16 -44.66 17.65
N ASP A 313 -9.41 -44.22 17.88
CA ASP A 313 -10.04 -44.14 19.22
C ASP A 313 -9.31 -43.24 20.25
N ARG A 314 -8.41 -42.36 19.78
CA ARG A 314 -7.75 -41.35 20.61
C ARG A 314 -8.48 -40.01 20.49
N PRO A 315 -8.96 -39.41 21.60
CA PRO A 315 -9.49 -38.06 21.58
C PRO A 315 -8.33 -37.07 21.34
N LYS A 316 -8.36 -36.35 20.22
CA LYS A 316 -7.40 -35.28 19.92
C LYS A 316 -8.08 -33.93 20.14
N HIS A 317 -7.47 -33.04 20.91
CA HIS A 317 -7.80 -31.62 20.84
C HIS A 317 -7.18 -31.06 19.55
N SER A 318 -7.98 -30.99 18.48
CA SER A 318 -7.51 -30.80 17.10
C SER A 318 -6.73 -29.50 16.82
N PHE A 319 -6.75 -28.52 17.73
CA PHE A 319 -6.06 -27.22 17.55
C PHE A 319 -5.07 -26.90 18.69
N SER A 320 -4.58 -27.93 19.39
CA SER A 320 -3.72 -27.79 20.56
C SER A 320 -2.21 -27.71 20.21
N SER A 321 -1.77 -26.61 19.61
CA SER A 321 -0.40 -26.13 19.80
C SER A 321 -0.44 -24.71 20.36
N GLU A 322 0.56 -24.33 21.18
CA GLU A 322 0.72 -22.97 21.70
C GLU A 322 1.07 -22.02 20.54
N LYS A 323 0.09 -21.70 19.69
CA LYS A 323 0.24 -20.73 18.61
C LYS A 323 0.11 -19.32 19.18
N TRP A 324 0.89 -18.38 18.66
CA TRP A 324 0.77 -16.99 19.06
C TRP A 324 -0.62 -16.45 18.71
N ARG A 325 -1.27 -15.83 19.70
CA ARG A 325 -2.57 -15.16 19.60
C ARG A 325 -2.57 -13.93 20.50
N LYS A 326 -2.87 -12.76 19.95
CA LYS A 326 -3.04 -11.52 20.72
C LYS A 326 -4.50 -11.34 21.10
N PHE A 327 -5.38 -11.32 20.10
CA PHE A 327 -6.83 -11.11 20.24
C PHE A 327 -7.64 -12.39 20.07
N CYS A 328 -7.24 -13.27 19.14
CA CYS A 328 -8.04 -14.42 18.72
C CYS A 328 -7.92 -15.61 19.68
N LYS A 329 -8.15 -15.36 20.97
CA LYS A 329 -7.98 -16.33 22.06
C LYS A 329 -9.29 -17.07 22.35
N LEU A 330 -9.20 -18.38 22.56
CA LEU A 330 -10.32 -19.21 22.99
C LEU A 330 -10.93 -18.74 24.33
N SER A 331 -10.09 -18.24 25.24
CA SER A 331 -10.53 -17.66 26.52
C SER A 331 -11.39 -16.40 26.35
N SER A 332 -11.20 -15.68 25.23
CA SER A 332 -11.96 -14.48 24.86
C SER A 332 -13.19 -14.79 24.00
N GLY A 333 -13.53 -16.07 23.77
CA GLY A 333 -14.71 -16.50 23.02
C GLY A 333 -14.47 -16.75 21.53
N TRP A 334 -13.24 -16.69 21.05
CA TRP A 334 -12.89 -17.11 19.69
C TRP A 334 -12.92 -18.62 19.54
N VAL A 335 -13.35 -19.12 18.39
CA VAL A 335 -13.47 -20.54 18.11
C VAL A 335 -12.78 -20.85 16.79
N ASP A 336 -11.76 -21.71 16.84
CA ASP A 336 -11.09 -22.19 15.63
C ASP A 336 -11.97 -23.17 14.87
N CYS A 337 -12.17 -22.88 13.59
CA CYS A 337 -13.12 -23.54 12.71
C CYS A 337 -12.45 -24.28 11.56
N TRP A 338 -11.26 -23.88 11.12
CA TRP A 338 -10.55 -24.55 10.04
C TRP A 338 -9.05 -24.39 10.26
N HIS A 339 -8.26 -25.46 10.12
CA HIS A 339 -6.81 -25.41 10.10
C HIS A 339 -6.29 -25.86 8.75
N VAL A 340 -5.42 -25.05 8.14
CA VAL A 340 -4.76 -25.32 6.87
C VAL A 340 -3.25 -25.21 7.08
N PRO A 341 -2.49 -26.32 6.96
CA PRO A 341 -1.04 -26.29 7.13
C PRO A 341 -0.32 -25.42 6.09
N GLU A 342 -0.78 -25.44 4.85
CA GLU A 342 -0.17 -24.72 3.74
C GLU A 342 -1.24 -24.34 2.71
N LEU A 343 -1.34 -23.04 2.46
CA LEU A 343 -2.36 -22.40 1.64
C LEU A 343 -1.68 -21.53 0.58
N GLN A 344 -2.11 -21.64 -0.67
CA GLN A 344 -1.77 -20.69 -1.72
C GLN A 344 -3.05 -20.20 -2.40
N LEU A 345 -3.26 -18.90 -2.41
CA LEU A 345 -4.38 -18.23 -3.05
C LEU A 345 -3.85 -17.29 -4.13
N SER A 346 -4.28 -17.48 -5.37
CA SER A 346 -3.94 -16.60 -6.48
C SER A 346 -5.19 -15.89 -6.97
N ILE A 347 -5.19 -14.57 -6.93
CA ILE A 347 -6.30 -13.74 -7.44
C ILE A 347 -5.76 -12.96 -8.63
N SER A 348 -6.45 -13.08 -9.76
CA SER A 348 -6.18 -12.24 -10.94
C SER A 348 -7.42 -11.44 -11.27
N TYR A 349 -7.25 -10.14 -11.45
CA TYR A 349 -8.32 -9.20 -11.77
C TYR A 349 -7.93 -8.38 -12.98
N THR A 350 -8.66 -8.54 -14.08
CA THR A 350 -8.51 -7.74 -15.29
C THR A 350 -9.70 -6.79 -15.35
N TYR A 351 -9.44 -5.48 -15.36
CA TYR A 351 -10.48 -4.47 -15.36
C TYR A 351 -10.21 -3.36 -16.37
N HIS A 352 -11.28 -2.67 -16.75
CA HIS A 352 -11.21 -1.50 -17.62
C HIS A 352 -11.08 -0.25 -16.76
N PRO A 353 -9.94 0.47 -16.79
CA PRO A 353 -9.79 1.70 -16.02
C PRO A 353 -10.73 2.77 -16.56
N VAL A 354 -11.29 3.57 -15.65
CA VAL A 354 -12.06 4.76 -16.05
C VAL A 354 -11.09 5.77 -16.63
N PRO A 355 -11.25 6.20 -17.90
CA PRO A 355 -10.35 7.18 -18.48
C PRO A 355 -10.46 8.50 -17.70
N PRO A 356 -9.34 9.20 -17.45
CA PRO A 356 -9.38 10.49 -16.80
C PRO A 356 -10.26 11.43 -17.62
N VAL A 357 -11.20 12.08 -16.95
CA VAL A 357 -12.04 13.10 -17.59
C VAL A 357 -11.10 14.14 -18.16
N GLY A 358 -11.28 14.47 -19.45
CA GLY A 358 -10.45 15.46 -20.14
C GLY A 358 -10.37 16.76 -19.35
N PRO A 359 -9.34 17.60 -19.59
CA PRO A 359 -9.10 18.79 -18.79
C PRO A 359 -10.39 19.59 -18.66
N SER A 360 -10.71 20.02 -17.44
CA SER A 360 -11.75 21.02 -17.26
C SER A 360 -11.40 22.21 -18.16
N PRO A 361 -12.35 22.75 -18.93
CA PRO A 361 -12.04 23.81 -19.89
C PRO A 361 -11.27 24.92 -19.17
N GLN A 362 -10.03 25.15 -19.61
CA GLN A 362 -9.03 25.99 -18.93
C GLN A 362 -9.49 27.44 -18.72
N ALA A 363 -10.55 27.83 -19.41
CA ALA A 363 -11.28 29.04 -19.12
C ALA A 363 -12.77 28.73 -19.12
N ASN A 364 -13.48 29.37 -18.19
CA ASN A 364 -14.94 29.51 -18.23
C ASN A 364 -15.28 30.50 -19.37
N VAL A 365 -14.88 30.17 -20.59
CA VAL A 365 -15.22 30.96 -21.76
C VAL A 365 -16.68 30.67 -22.04
N SER A 366 -17.52 31.58 -21.57
CA SER A 366 -18.98 31.46 -21.62
C SER A 366 -19.53 31.25 -23.03
N THR A 367 -18.75 31.52 -24.09
CA THR A 367 -19.10 31.28 -25.48
C THR A 367 -17.85 31.17 -26.37
N PRO A 368 -17.89 30.41 -27.49
CA PRO A 368 -16.80 30.30 -28.47
C PRO A 368 -16.26 31.66 -28.97
N GLU A 369 -17.11 32.69 -28.96
CA GLU A 369 -16.79 34.06 -29.39
C GLU A 369 -15.78 34.76 -28.47
N LYS A 370 -15.86 34.51 -27.15
CA LYS A 370 -14.91 35.07 -26.17
C LYS A 370 -13.54 34.40 -26.26
N GLU A 371 -13.48 33.13 -26.65
CA GLU A 371 -12.23 32.40 -26.89
C GLU A 371 -11.53 32.96 -28.12
N GLU A 372 -12.29 33.20 -29.20
CA GLU A 372 -11.78 33.80 -30.43
C GLU A 372 -11.25 35.22 -30.18
N LEU A 373 -11.93 36.03 -29.36
CA LEU A 373 -11.48 37.37 -29.00
C LEU A 373 -10.17 37.36 -28.21
N LEU A 374 -10.02 36.45 -27.24
CA LEU A 374 -8.82 36.36 -26.37
C LEU A 374 -7.60 35.79 -27.11
N LEU A 375 -7.81 34.88 -28.06
CA LEU A 375 -6.73 34.23 -28.81
C LEU A 375 -6.41 34.93 -30.14
N SER A 376 -7.28 35.83 -30.61
CA SER A 376 -7.07 36.65 -31.82
C SER A 376 -5.75 37.43 -31.85
N PRO A 377 -5.20 37.97 -30.74
CA PRO A 377 -3.96 38.74 -30.78
C PRO A 377 -2.71 37.85 -30.83
N ILE A 378 -2.83 36.56 -30.47
CA ILE A 378 -1.71 35.62 -30.31
C ILE A 378 -1.54 34.75 -31.56
N ARG A 379 -2.55 34.67 -32.45
CA ARG A 379 -2.45 33.90 -33.70
C ARG A 379 -1.69 34.69 -34.77
N ALA A 380 -0.67 34.04 -35.36
CA ALA A 380 0.07 34.57 -36.50
C ALA A 380 -0.89 34.86 -37.68
N PRO A 381 -0.76 36.02 -38.36
CA PRO A 381 -1.59 36.34 -39.51
C PRO A 381 -1.23 35.39 -40.65
N HIS A 382 -2.20 34.61 -41.13
CA HIS A 382 -2.09 33.67 -42.26
C HIS A 382 -1.63 32.23 -41.97
N ARG A 383 -2.34 31.50 -41.10
CA ARG A 383 -2.58 30.08 -41.35
C ARG A 383 -4.04 29.86 -41.75
N LYS A 384 -4.26 29.54 -43.04
CA LYS A 384 -5.52 28.97 -43.51
C LYS A 384 -5.83 27.75 -42.65
N LYS A 385 -7.06 27.67 -42.14
CA LYS A 385 -7.57 26.55 -41.33
C LYS A 385 -7.23 25.24 -42.05
N SER A 386 -6.24 24.49 -41.56
CA SER A 386 -6.20 23.07 -41.82
C SER A 386 -7.45 22.49 -41.18
N PRO A 387 -8.24 21.65 -41.86
CA PRO A 387 -9.27 20.87 -41.19
C PRO A 387 -8.53 19.89 -40.29
N MET A 388 -8.21 20.32 -39.07
CA MET A 388 -8.21 19.38 -37.96
C MET A 388 -9.62 18.84 -37.99
N GLU A 389 -9.77 17.60 -38.44
CA GLU A 389 -10.96 16.82 -38.18
C GLU A 389 -11.27 17.05 -36.71
N ILE A 390 -12.34 17.80 -36.46
CA ILE A 390 -12.99 17.85 -35.17
C ILE A 390 -13.26 16.37 -34.92
N ILE A 391 -12.44 15.73 -34.08
CA ILE A 391 -12.74 14.42 -33.53
C ILE A 391 -14.19 14.56 -33.11
N LYS A 392 -15.09 13.85 -33.79
CA LYS A 392 -16.51 13.86 -33.44
C LYS A 392 -16.53 13.55 -31.97
N ASN A 393 -16.85 14.55 -31.14
CA ASN A 393 -17.07 14.33 -29.72
C ASN A 393 -18.16 13.28 -29.68
N LEU A 394 -17.80 12.04 -29.39
CA LEU A 394 -18.73 10.95 -29.18
C LEU A 394 -19.64 11.44 -28.08
N THR A 395 -20.90 11.74 -28.43
CA THR A 395 -21.88 12.11 -27.41
C THR A 395 -22.10 10.88 -26.52
N PRO A 396 -22.45 11.04 -25.24
CA PRO A 396 -22.76 9.89 -24.37
C PRO A 396 -23.78 8.91 -24.98
N GLU A 397 -24.63 9.42 -25.86
CA GLU A 397 -25.63 8.67 -26.65
C GLU A 397 -25.04 7.72 -27.71
N GLN A 398 -23.77 7.92 -28.10
CA GLN A 398 -23.04 7.10 -29.07
C GLN A 398 -22.14 6.05 -28.40
N PHE A 399 -21.99 6.08 -27.08
CA PHE A 399 -21.24 5.07 -26.33
C PHE A 399 -22.20 3.96 -25.88
N ASP A 400 -22.02 2.76 -26.43
CA ASP A 400 -22.74 1.57 -25.98
C ASP A 400 -21.96 0.92 -24.82
N PRO A 401 -22.42 1.00 -23.56
CA PRO A 401 -21.73 0.40 -22.42
C PRO A 401 -21.66 -1.14 -22.50
N THR A 402 -22.47 -1.76 -23.37
CA THR A 402 -22.42 -3.22 -23.60
C THR A 402 -21.36 -3.65 -24.61
N SER A 403 -20.71 -2.70 -25.28
CA SER A 403 -19.62 -2.98 -26.23
C SER A 403 -18.31 -3.38 -25.55
N VAL A 404 -18.13 -3.00 -24.29
CA VAL A 404 -16.92 -3.31 -23.50
C VAL A 404 -17.05 -4.70 -22.89
N THR A 405 -15.97 -5.49 -22.93
CA THR A 405 -15.95 -6.80 -22.28
C THR A 405 -16.12 -6.67 -20.77
N ALA A 406 -16.73 -7.66 -20.12
CA ALA A 406 -16.83 -7.65 -18.66
C ALA A 406 -15.45 -7.76 -18.01
N ASP A 407 -15.28 -7.09 -16.86
CA ASP A 407 -14.14 -7.31 -15.99
C ASP A 407 -14.08 -8.78 -15.57
N CYS A 408 -12.87 -9.33 -15.48
CA CYS A 408 -12.65 -10.74 -15.22
C CYS A 408 -11.89 -10.92 -13.91
N ILE A 409 -12.49 -11.64 -12.96
CA ILE A 409 -11.82 -12.10 -11.75
C ILE A 409 -11.66 -13.63 -11.79
N ASN A 410 -10.45 -14.10 -11.54
CA ASN A 410 -10.16 -15.52 -11.40
C ASN A 410 -9.43 -15.75 -10.08
N VAL A 411 -9.94 -16.71 -9.30
CA VAL A 411 -9.48 -17.05 -7.96
C VAL A 411 -9.12 -18.54 -7.94
N ASP A 412 -7.83 -18.84 -7.76
CA ASP A 412 -7.32 -20.20 -7.64
C ASP A 412 -6.86 -20.43 -6.19
N LEU A 413 -7.47 -21.41 -5.52
CA LEU A 413 -7.14 -21.80 -4.16
C LEU A 413 -6.51 -23.20 -4.15
N ARG A 414 -5.29 -23.29 -3.65
CA ARG A 414 -4.54 -24.54 -3.54
C ARG A 414 -4.22 -24.83 -2.09
N ILE A 415 -4.58 -26.03 -1.66
CA ILE A 415 -4.28 -26.59 -0.34
C ILE A 415 -3.46 -27.85 -0.58
N THR A 416 -2.17 -27.81 -0.25
CA THR A 416 -1.21 -28.86 -0.63
C THR A 416 -1.17 -30.02 0.36
N LYS A 417 -1.58 -29.79 1.61
CA LYS A 417 -1.59 -30.78 2.71
C LYS A 417 -3.00 -30.96 3.28
N PRO A 418 -3.32 -32.11 3.89
CA PRO A 418 -4.62 -32.33 4.52
C PRO A 418 -4.96 -31.21 5.52
N SER A 419 -6.13 -30.60 5.37
CA SER A 419 -6.67 -29.57 6.27
C SER A 419 -7.81 -30.12 7.14
N GLU A 420 -8.01 -29.58 8.33
CA GLU A 420 -9.06 -30.01 9.27
C GLU A 420 -10.11 -28.92 9.48
N ILE A 421 -11.38 -29.18 9.13
CA ILE A 421 -12.48 -28.20 9.24
C ILE A 421 -13.58 -28.67 10.20
N LYS A 422 -13.96 -27.80 11.15
CA LYS A 422 -15.17 -27.86 11.97
C LYS A 422 -16.20 -26.92 11.37
N LEU A 423 -17.05 -27.45 10.51
CA LEU A 423 -17.99 -26.65 9.73
C LEU A 423 -19.24 -26.28 10.55
N TYR A 424 -19.21 -25.12 11.20
CA TYR A 424 -20.42 -24.53 11.80
C TYR A 424 -21.22 -23.75 10.74
N GLY A 425 -22.55 -23.88 10.75
CA GLY A 425 -23.42 -23.13 9.82
C GLY A 425 -23.21 -21.60 9.90
N SER A 426 -22.86 -21.08 11.07
CA SER A 426 -22.52 -19.67 11.25
C SER A 426 -21.26 -19.25 10.51
N VAL A 427 -20.25 -20.12 10.40
CA VAL A 427 -19.02 -19.82 9.63
C VAL A 427 -19.39 -19.59 8.17
N LEU A 428 -20.17 -20.48 7.56
CA LEU A 428 -20.63 -20.33 6.17
C LEU A 428 -21.41 -19.02 5.95
N ARG A 429 -22.34 -18.71 6.85
CA ARG A 429 -23.16 -17.49 6.76
C ARG A 429 -22.31 -16.22 6.87
N MET A 430 -21.30 -16.21 7.73
CA MET A 430 -20.42 -15.08 7.94
C MET A 430 -19.39 -14.96 6.81
N PHE A 431 -18.90 -16.07 6.27
CA PHE A 431 -17.91 -16.09 5.18
C PHE A 431 -18.43 -15.39 3.91
N ILE A 432 -19.73 -15.51 3.61
CA ILE A 432 -20.37 -14.80 2.48
C ILE A 432 -20.35 -13.26 2.66
N ASN A 433 -20.24 -12.77 3.90
CA ASN A 433 -20.15 -11.34 4.18
C ASN A 433 -18.72 -10.81 4.19
N LEU A 434 -17.71 -11.66 4.01
CA LEU A 434 -16.33 -11.21 3.80
C LEU A 434 -16.29 -10.44 2.47
N LYS A 435 -15.91 -9.16 2.55
CA LYS A 435 -15.80 -8.27 1.39
C LYS A 435 -14.46 -7.59 1.38
#